data_AF-A0A2B7XBT6-F1
#
_entry.id   AF-A0A2B7XBT6-F1
#
_cell.length_a   1.000
_cell.length_b   1.000
_cell.length_c   1.000
_cell.angle_alpha   90.00
_cell.angle_beta   90.00
_cell.angle_gamma   90.00
#
_symmetry.space_group_name_H-M   'P 1'
#
loop_
_entity.id
_entity.type
_entity.pdbx_description
1 polymer ?
#
loop_
_entity_poly.entity_id
_entity_poly.type
_entity_poly.pdbx_seq_one_letter_code
_entity_poly.pdbx_strand_id
1 'polypeptide(L)'
;MKLFLHLILTFLLAAFVAAGELKDVIVTYPADTPDTVLDQAKSAIKDAGGIITHEYNLIKGFAAKASAQALQTVSALGSAYNPYIEENVVISVGPGNGNGPF
;
A
#
# COMPACT_ATOMS: atom_id res chain seq x y z
N MET A 1 -7.77 -43.92 -6.36
CA MET A 1 -8.43 -42.68 -5.86
C MET A 1 -7.62 -41.96 -4.77
N LYS A 2 -7.04 -42.67 -3.78
CA LYS A 2 -6.27 -42.03 -2.69
C LYS A 2 -5.06 -41.22 -3.19
N LEU A 3 -4.27 -41.75 -4.12
CA LEU A 3 -3.06 -41.08 -4.65
C LEU A 3 -3.38 -39.78 -5.42
N PHE A 4 -4.48 -39.76 -6.18
CA PHE A 4 -4.97 -38.56 -6.86
C PHE A 4 -5.46 -37.48 -5.88
N LEU A 5 -6.11 -37.87 -4.77
CA LEU A 5 -6.53 -36.94 -3.73
C LEU A 5 -5.33 -36.28 -3.04
N HIS A 6 -4.24 -37.04 -2.81
CA HIS A 6 -3.03 -36.50 -2.20
C HIS A 6 -2.30 -35.54 -3.15
N LEU A 7 -2.29 -35.82 -4.46
CA LEU A 7 -1.71 -34.94 -5.48
C LEU A 7 -2.48 -33.61 -5.62
N ILE A 8 -3.81 -33.67 -5.58
CA ILE A 8 -4.66 -32.47 -5.61
C ILE A 8 -4.45 -31.64 -4.34
N LEU A 9 -4.35 -32.30 -3.18
CA LEU A 9 -4.17 -31.62 -1.89
C LEU A 9 -2.79 -30.94 -1.78
N THR A 10 -1.71 -31.57 -2.27
CA THR A 10 -0.39 -30.93 -2.31
C THR A 10 -0.32 -29.81 -3.34
N PHE A 11 -1.01 -29.92 -4.48
CA PHE A 11 -1.09 -28.85 -5.47
C PHE A 11 -1.87 -27.64 -4.96
N LEU A 12 -2.97 -27.86 -4.22
CA LEU A 12 -3.73 -26.78 -3.57
C LEU A 12 -2.92 -26.07 -2.47
N LEU A 13 -2.10 -26.81 -1.72
CA LEU A 13 -1.30 -26.22 -0.62
C LEU A 13 -0.16 -25.34 -1.13
N ALA A 14 0.41 -25.65 -2.30
CA ALA A 14 1.44 -24.84 -2.94
C ALA A 14 0.91 -23.49 -3.48
N ALA A 15 -0.41 -23.38 -3.72
CA ALA A 15 -1.03 -22.17 -4.27
C ALA A 15 -1.27 -21.05 -3.23
N PHE A 16 -1.06 -21.31 -1.93
CA PHE A 16 -1.34 -20.34 -0.86
C PHE A 16 -0.13 -19.49 -0.43
N VAL A 17 1.04 -19.66 -1.06
CA VAL A 17 2.26 -18.95 -0.68
C VAL A 17 2.44 -17.69 -1.54
N ALA A 18 1.65 -16.65 -1.31
CA ALA A 18 1.97 -15.31 -1.86
C ALA A 18 1.23 -14.12 -1.23
N ALA A 19 0.66 -14.24 -0.02
CA ALA A 19 0.21 -13.03 0.68
C ALA A 19 1.44 -12.27 1.20
N GLY A 20 1.97 -11.36 0.38
CA GLY A 20 3.10 -10.50 0.76
C GLY A 20 2.72 -9.56 1.90
N GLU A 21 3.71 -9.20 2.73
CA GLU A 21 3.54 -8.23 3.81
C GLU A 21 3.00 -6.89 3.27
N LEU A 22 2.01 -6.32 3.97
CA LEU A 22 1.46 -5.01 3.67
C LEU A 22 2.27 -3.94 4.42
N LYS A 23 2.71 -2.92 3.69
CA LYS A 23 3.38 -1.75 4.24
C LYS A 23 2.39 -0.64 4.50
N ASP A 24 2.56 0.07 5.61
CA ASP A 24 1.88 1.35 5.85
C ASP A 24 2.60 2.45 5.06
N VAL A 25 1.89 3.08 4.12
CA VAL A 25 2.46 4.10 3.24
C VAL A 25 1.55 5.30 3.08
N ILE A 26 2.16 6.40 2.65
CA ILE A 26 1.52 7.60 2.13
C ILE A 26 1.90 7.73 0.65
N VAL A 27 0.90 7.89 -0.21
CA VAL A 27 1.08 8.14 -1.64
C VAL A 27 0.65 9.57 -1.93
N THR A 28 1.56 10.37 -2.46
CA THR A 28 1.34 11.78 -2.81
C THR A 28 1.60 12.01 -4.29
N TYR A 29 0.78 12.84 -4.91
CA TYR A 29 0.85 13.23 -6.31
C TYR A 29 0.99 14.76 -6.44
N PRO A 30 1.53 15.25 -7.57
CA PRO A 30 1.44 16.67 -7.96
C PRO A 30 -0.01 17.17 -7.96
N ALA A 31 -0.21 18.45 -7.63
CA ALA A 31 -1.53 19.05 -7.43
C ALA A 31 -2.42 19.05 -8.68
N ASP A 32 -1.82 19.04 -9.87
CA ASP A 32 -2.46 18.99 -11.18
C ASP A 32 -2.83 17.56 -11.64
N THR A 33 -2.53 16.55 -10.82
CA THR A 33 -2.89 15.15 -11.13
C THR A 33 -4.41 14.98 -11.14
N PRO A 34 -5.01 14.46 -12.22
CA PRO A 34 -6.44 14.20 -12.30
C PRO A 34 -6.91 13.19 -11.26
N ASP A 35 -8.10 13.41 -10.70
CA ASP A 35 -8.68 12.52 -9.68
C ASP A 35 -8.84 11.08 -10.17
N THR A 36 -9.06 10.89 -11.48
CA THR A 36 -9.14 9.56 -12.10
C THR A 36 -7.88 8.73 -11.90
N VAL A 37 -6.70 9.36 -11.85
CA VAL A 37 -5.42 8.67 -11.61
C VAL A 37 -5.33 8.21 -10.16
N LEU A 38 -5.76 9.05 -9.21
CA LEU A 38 -5.83 8.69 -7.79
C LEU A 38 -6.83 7.56 -7.57
N ASP A 39 -7.99 7.61 -8.23
CA ASP A 39 -9.01 6.56 -8.13
C ASP A 39 -8.52 5.23 -8.73
N GLN A 40 -7.81 5.27 -9.85
CA GLN A 40 -7.16 4.08 -10.42
C GLN A 40 -6.10 3.51 -9.48
N ALA A 41 -5.26 4.35 -8.88
CA ALA A 41 -4.26 3.92 -7.91
C ALA A 41 -4.89 3.30 -6.65
N LYS A 42 -5.92 3.93 -6.08
CA LYS A 42 -6.67 3.38 -4.94
C LYS A 42 -7.33 2.05 -5.29
N SER A 43 -7.84 1.92 -6.51
CA SER A 43 -8.47 0.67 -6.99
C SER A 43 -7.45 -0.45 -7.14
N ALA A 44 -6.30 -0.17 -7.75
CA ALA A 44 -5.20 -1.13 -7.86
C ALA A 44 -4.72 -1.65 -6.50
N ILE A 45 -4.67 -0.78 -5.47
CA ILE A 45 -4.35 -1.21 -4.11
C ILE A 45 -5.42 -2.15 -3.54
N LYS A 46 -6.71 -1.80 -3.67
CA LYS A 46 -7.81 -2.63 -3.18
C LYS A 46 -7.87 -3.99 -3.89
N ASP A 47 -7.70 -4.00 -5.21
CA ASP A 47 -7.72 -5.21 -6.04
C ASP A 47 -6.57 -6.16 -5.69
N ALA A 48 -5.44 -5.61 -5.22
CA ALA A 48 -4.30 -6.38 -4.71
C ALA A 48 -4.43 -6.78 -3.22
N GLY A 49 -5.61 -6.60 -2.61
CA GLY A 49 -5.88 -6.95 -1.22
C GLY A 49 -5.38 -5.94 -0.18
N GLY A 50 -4.96 -4.76 -0.62
CA GLY A 50 -4.60 -3.64 0.26
C GLY A 50 -5.81 -2.85 0.76
N ILE A 51 -5.55 -1.88 1.63
CA ILE A 51 -6.58 -1.08 2.32
C ILE A 51 -6.21 0.39 2.24
N ILE A 52 -7.15 1.25 1.85
CA ILE A 52 -7.00 2.71 1.98
C ILE A 52 -7.35 3.10 3.42
N THR A 53 -6.39 3.66 4.14
CA THR A 53 -6.55 4.02 5.56
C THR A 53 -6.97 5.47 5.76
N HIS A 54 -6.63 6.35 4.81
CA HIS A 54 -7.02 7.75 4.84
C HIS A 54 -6.98 8.37 3.44
N GLU A 55 -7.88 9.31 3.15
CA GLU A 55 -7.82 10.15 1.94
C GLU A 55 -7.63 11.60 2.36
N TYR A 56 -6.66 12.29 1.75
CA TYR A 56 -6.35 13.67 2.11
C TYR A 56 -7.16 14.65 1.27
N ASN A 57 -7.73 15.66 1.93
CA ASN A 57 -8.44 16.75 1.25
C ASN A 57 -7.53 17.94 0.89
N LEU A 58 -6.40 18.09 1.59
CA LEU A 58 -5.47 19.22 1.44
C LEU A 58 -4.40 18.99 0.37
N ILE A 59 -4.07 17.73 0.08
CA ILE A 59 -3.07 17.32 -0.91
C ILE A 59 -3.67 16.25 -1.81
N LYS A 60 -3.14 16.11 -3.03
CA LYS A 60 -3.48 14.98 -3.91
C LYS A 60 -2.78 13.73 -3.40
N GLY A 61 -3.43 12.97 -2.53
CA GLY A 61 -2.83 11.77 -1.98
C GLY A 61 -3.76 11.00 -1.05
N PHE A 62 -3.27 9.84 -0.62
CA PHE A 62 -3.96 8.97 0.33
C PHE A 62 -2.94 8.13 1.12
N ALA A 63 -3.35 7.65 2.28
CA ALA A 63 -2.61 6.65 3.05
C ALA A 63 -3.19 5.26 2.81
N ALA A 64 -2.34 4.24 2.81
CA ALA A 64 -2.75 2.87 2.54
C ALA A 64 -1.88 1.83 3.25
N LYS A 65 -2.46 0.65 3.46
CA LYS A 65 -1.75 -0.61 3.68
C LYS A 65 -1.67 -1.35 2.36
N ALA A 66 -0.48 -1.51 1.80
CA ALA A 66 -0.31 -2.06 0.45
C ALA A 66 0.90 -2.97 0.33
N SER A 67 0.81 -4.00 -0.51
CA SER A 67 1.95 -4.86 -0.83
C SER A 67 2.95 -4.12 -1.73
N ALA A 68 4.22 -4.53 -1.69
CA ALA A 68 5.24 -3.94 -2.57
C ALA A 68 4.86 -4.03 -4.06
N GLN A 69 4.20 -5.12 -4.47
CA GLN A 69 3.71 -5.30 -5.83
C GLN A 69 2.59 -4.31 -6.18
N ALA A 70 1.65 -4.06 -5.27
CA ALA A 70 0.61 -3.06 -5.47
C ALA A 70 1.22 -1.66 -5.65
N LEU A 71 2.24 -1.33 -4.86
CA LEU A 71 2.94 -0.05 -4.96
C LEU A 71 3.72 0.10 -6.27
N GLN A 72 4.32 -0.97 -6.79
CA GLN A 72 4.92 -0.97 -8.12
C GLN A 72 3.89 -0.68 -9.22
N THR A 73 2.70 -1.29 -9.12
CA THR A 73 1.58 -1.00 -10.04
C THR A 73 1.14 0.46 -9.94
N VAL A 74 1.01 1.00 -8.72
CA VAL A 74 0.69 2.43 -8.50
C VAL A 74 1.73 3.34 -9.15
N SER A 75 3.03 3.06 -8.96
CA SER A 75 4.10 3.83 -9.61
C SER A 75 4.04 3.75 -11.13
N ALA A 76 3.73 2.57 -11.69
CA ALA A 76 3.59 2.38 -13.14
C ALA A 76 2.39 3.15 -13.71
N LEU A 77 1.21 3.04 -13.09
CA LEU A 77 0.00 3.77 -13.50
C LEU A 77 0.18 5.28 -13.39
N GLY A 78 0.84 5.72 -12.33
CA GLY A 78 1.10 7.13 -12.05
C GLY A 78 2.35 7.69 -12.71
N SER A 79 3.09 6.95 -13.55
CA SER A 79 4.42 7.36 -14.02
C SER A 79 4.44 8.73 -14.72
N ALA A 80 3.35 9.11 -15.39
CA ALA A 80 3.22 10.44 -16.00
C ALA A 80 3.15 11.60 -14.98
N TYR A 81 2.74 11.29 -13.75
CA TYR A 81 2.57 12.24 -12.64
C TYR A 81 3.58 12.01 -11.51
N ASN A 82 4.47 11.03 -11.66
CA ASN A 82 5.60 10.75 -10.77
C ASN A 82 5.23 10.75 -9.27
N PRO A 83 4.34 9.83 -8.82
CA PRO A 83 3.91 9.77 -7.42
C PRO A 83 5.09 9.59 -6.47
N TYR A 84 5.01 10.25 -5.34
CA TYR A 84 5.91 10.06 -4.23
C TYR A 84 5.29 9.12 -3.20
N ILE A 85 5.95 7.98 -2.97
CA ILE A 85 5.49 6.93 -2.06
C ILE A 85 6.46 6.88 -0.88
N GLU A 86 5.94 7.16 0.31
CA GLU A 86 6.70 7.15 1.56
C GLU A 86 6.17 6.06 2.49
N GLU A 87 7.07 5.33 3.14
CA GLU A 87 6.71 4.41 4.21
C GLU A 87 6.42 5.21 5.49
N ASN A 88 5.29 4.93 6.14
CA ASN A 88 4.88 5.66 7.33
C ASN A 88 5.78 5.29 8.53
N VAL A 89 6.20 6.28 9.30
CA VAL A 89 7.07 6.08 10.46
C VAL A 89 6.36 6.53 11.75
N VAL A 90 6.42 5.67 12.77
CA VAL A 90 5.95 6.03 14.12
C VAL A 90 6.98 6.93 14.80
N ILE A 91 6.57 8.14 15.15
CA ILE A 91 7.39 9.06 15.95
C ILE A 91 6.98 8.92 17.42
N SER A 92 7.95 8.56 18.27
CA SER A 92 7.76 8.44 19.72
C SER A 92 8.26 9.69 20.44
N VAL A 93 7.44 10.26 21.33
CA VAL A 93 7.89 11.30 22.25
C VAL A 93 8.55 10.62 23.44
N GLY A 94 9.85 10.86 23.63
CA GLY A 94 10.56 10.40 24.84
C GLY A 94 10.04 11.09 26.10
N PRO A 95 10.27 10.55 27.30
CA PRO A 95 9.93 11.24 28.54
C PRO A 95 10.72 12.56 28.59
N GLY A 96 10.04 13.66 28.32
CA GLY A 96 10.63 14.99 28.28
C GLY A 96 10.93 15.46 29.69
N ASN A 97 12.20 15.64 30.02
CA ASN A 97 12.63 16.38 31.21
C ASN A 97 12.42 17.89 30.96
N GLY A 98 11.17 18.35 30.93
CA GLY A 98 10.70 19.73 31.21
C GLY A 98 11.38 20.98 30.62
N ASN A 99 12.41 20.90 29.77
CA ASN A 99 13.21 22.06 29.33
C ASN A 99 13.52 22.01 27.83
N GLY A 100 12.49 22.11 26.99
CA GLY A 100 12.63 22.37 25.55
C GLY A 100 12.12 23.78 25.21
N PRO A 101 12.76 24.53 24.28
CA PRO A 101 12.48 25.94 24.03
C PRO A 101 11.31 26.11 23.03
N PHE A 102 10.10 25.79 23.45
CA PHE A 102 8.89 26.30 22.80
C PHE A 102 8.12 27.18 23.79
#